data_AF-A0A7H4PAF2-F1
#
_entry.id   AF-A0A7H4PAF2-F1
#
_cell.length_a   1.000
_cell.length_b   1.000
_cell.length_c   1.000
_cell.angle_alpha   90.00
_cell.angle_beta   90.00
_cell.angle_gamma   90.00
#
_symmetry.space_group_name_H-M   'P 1'
#
loop_
_entity.id
_entity.type
_entity.pdbx_description
1 polymer ?
#
loop_
_entity_poly.entity_id
_entity_poly.type
_entity_poly.pdbx_seq_one_letter_code
_entity_poly.pdbx_strand_id
1 'polypeptide(L)'
;MTNMSQAPSAEKKGVSDILGFKIFGMPLPLYAFALITLLLSHFYNALPTDIVGGFAIMFIIGAVFGEIGKRLPIFNKYIGGAPVMIFLVAAYFVYAGIFTQKEIEAITNVMDKSNFLNLFIAVLITGAILSVNRKLLLKSLLGYIPTILMGILGASIFGILIGLCFGISVDRIMMLYVLPIMGGGNGAGAVPLSEIYHSVTGRFA
;
A
#
# COMPACT_ATOMS: atom_id res chain seq x y z
N MET A 1 40.05 -36.77 -34.54
CA MET A 1 39.99 -35.78 -33.45
C MET A 1 38.53 -35.48 -33.18
N THR A 2 37.94 -36.19 -32.23
CA THR A 2 36.51 -36.14 -31.88
C THR A 2 36.23 -34.97 -30.94
N ASN A 3 35.38 -34.04 -31.39
CA ASN A 3 34.85 -32.93 -30.60
C ASN A 3 34.07 -33.48 -29.40
N MET A 4 34.63 -33.33 -28.21
CA MET A 4 33.90 -33.51 -26.95
C MET A 4 33.01 -32.28 -26.76
N SER A 5 31.72 -32.45 -27.03
CA SER A 5 30.66 -31.54 -26.61
C SER A 5 30.72 -31.45 -25.09
N GLN A 6 31.11 -30.28 -24.57
CA GLN A 6 30.99 -29.98 -23.15
C GLN A 6 29.49 -29.87 -22.83
N ALA A 7 29.01 -30.76 -21.96
CA ALA A 7 27.67 -30.68 -21.39
C ALA A 7 27.52 -29.37 -20.59
N PRO A 8 26.31 -28.77 -20.51
CA PRO A 8 26.11 -27.56 -19.73
C PRO A 8 26.37 -27.88 -18.26
N SER A 9 27.36 -27.22 -17.66
CA SER A 9 27.59 -27.30 -16.22
C SER A 9 26.36 -26.77 -15.50
N ALA A 10 25.63 -27.65 -14.83
CA ALA A 10 24.56 -27.28 -13.91
C ALA A 10 25.14 -26.37 -12.82
N GLU A 11 24.88 -25.08 -12.95
CA GLU A 11 25.25 -24.06 -11.98
C GLU A 11 24.56 -24.40 -10.65
N LYS A 12 25.34 -24.87 -9.68
CA LYS A 12 24.85 -25.10 -8.31
C LYS A 12 24.41 -23.74 -7.77
N LYS A 13 23.10 -23.50 -7.66
CA LYS A 13 22.53 -22.34 -6.93
C LYS A 13 23.08 -22.34 -5.51
N GLY A 14 24.19 -21.62 -5.32
CA GLY A 14 25.00 -21.66 -4.11
C GLY A 14 24.44 -20.71 -3.04
N VAL A 15 24.94 -20.84 -1.81
CA VAL A 15 24.66 -19.92 -0.70
C VAL A 15 24.90 -18.45 -1.09
N SER A 16 25.81 -18.20 -2.05
CA SER A 16 26.05 -16.89 -2.69
C SER A 16 24.82 -16.29 -3.37
N ASP A 17 23.97 -17.10 -3.99
CA ASP A 17 22.76 -16.61 -4.70
C ASP A 17 21.66 -16.20 -3.72
N ILE A 18 21.60 -16.87 -2.56
CA ILE A 18 20.68 -16.53 -1.47
C ILE A 18 21.16 -15.24 -0.79
N LEU A 19 22.47 -15.03 -0.66
CA LEU A 19 23.07 -13.79 -0.15
C LEU A 19 22.89 -12.61 -1.11
N GLY A 20 22.76 -12.87 -2.42
CA GLY A 20 22.43 -11.88 -3.44
C GLY A 20 20.95 -11.46 -3.45
N PHE A 21 20.09 -12.18 -2.74
CA PHE A 21 18.68 -11.85 -2.62
C PHE A 21 18.48 -10.51 -1.89
N LYS A 22 17.57 -9.69 -2.41
CA LYS A 22 17.27 -8.37 -1.87
C LYS A 22 15.85 -8.28 -1.35
N ILE A 23 15.71 -7.73 -0.15
CA ILE A 23 14.42 -7.37 0.45
C ILE A 23 14.43 -5.86 0.59
N PHE A 24 13.51 -5.18 -0.10
CA PHE A 24 13.44 -3.72 -0.13
C PHE A 24 14.78 -3.05 -0.52
N GLY A 25 15.50 -3.65 -1.48
CA GLY A 25 16.81 -3.16 -1.94
C GLY A 25 18.00 -3.52 -1.02
N MET A 26 17.76 -4.00 0.20
CA MET A 26 18.79 -4.45 1.13
C MET A 26 19.20 -5.89 0.85
N PRO A 27 20.52 -6.22 0.84
CA PRO A 27 20.97 -7.61 0.83
C PRO A 27 20.44 -8.39 2.03
N LEU A 28 20.19 -9.69 1.84
CA LEU A 28 19.59 -10.54 2.87
C LEU A 28 20.29 -10.47 4.25
N PRO A 29 21.64 -10.45 4.36
CA PRO A 29 22.31 -10.32 5.66
C PRO A 29 22.00 -8.99 6.38
N LEU A 30 21.91 -7.90 5.61
CA LEU A 30 21.61 -6.58 6.16
C LEU A 30 20.16 -6.51 6.64
N TYR A 31 19.23 -7.08 5.86
CA TYR A 31 17.85 -7.20 6.28
C TYR A 31 17.70 -8.08 7.53
N ALA A 32 18.43 -9.20 7.60
CA ALA A 32 18.41 -10.07 8.78
C ALA A 32 18.88 -9.34 10.04
N PHE A 33 19.92 -8.52 9.95
CA PHE A 33 20.35 -7.66 11.07
C PHE A 33 19.25 -6.69 11.52
N ALA A 34 18.58 -6.02 10.58
CA ALA A 34 17.46 -5.14 10.90
C ALA A 34 16.30 -5.90 11.56
N LEU A 35 15.93 -7.06 11.02
CA LEU A 35 14.87 -7.90 11.56
C LEU A 35 15.18 -8.40 12.98
N ILE A 36 16.41 -8.87 13.23
CA ILE A 36 16.86 -9.28 14.57
C ILE A 36 16.76 -8.11 15.54
N THR A 37 17.16 -6.91 15.12
CA THR A 37 17.06 -5.70 15.96
C THR A 37 15.59 -5.40 16.32
N LEU A 38 14.67 -5.51 15.37
CA LEU A 38 13.23 -5.36 15.64
C LEU A 38 12.71 -6.44 16.59
N LEU A 39 13.07 -7.71 16.37
CA LEU A 39 12.64 -8.82 17.23
C LEU A 39 13.17 -8.67 18.65
N LEU A 40 14.42 -8.23 18.84
CA LEU A 40 14.94 -7.89 20.16
C LEU A 40 14.11 -6.78 20.79
N SER A 41 13.82 -5.70 20.07
CA SER A 41 12.97 -4.62 20.57
C SER A 41 11.57 -5.11 20.98
N HIS A 42 10.99 -6.02 20.21
CA HIS A 42 9.70 -6.66 20.46
C HIS A 42 9.73 -7.51 21.75
N PHE A 43 10.69 -8.43 21.89
CA PHE A 43 10.78 -9.30 23.06
C PHE A 43 11.15 -8.55 24.35
N TYR A 44 11.94 -7.48 24.26
CA TYR A 44 12.28 -6.63 25.41
C TYR A 44 11.27 -5.50 25.64
N ASN A 45 10.22 -5.38 24.82
CA ASN A 45 9.22 -4.31 24.87
C ASN A 45 9.85 -2.90 24.96
N ALA A 46 10.88 -2.66 24.16
CA ALA A 46 11.77 -1.50 24.25
C ALA A 46 11.72 -0.60 23.01
N LEU A 47 10.66 -0.67 22.22
CA LEU A 47 10.49 0.19 21.04
C LEU A 47 10.14 1.63 21.47
N PRO A 48 10.86 2.66 21.00
CA PRO A 48 10.45 4.05 21.14
C PRO A 48 9.13 4.33 20.42
N THR A 49 8.24 5.11 21.02
CA THR A 49 6.94 5.46 20.43
C THR A 49 6.97 6.76 19.63
N ASP A 50 8.14 7.11 19.11
CA ASP A 50 8.40 8.28 18.26
C ASP A 50 8.51 7.89 16.78
N ILE A 51 8.81 8.88 15.95
CA ILE A 51 8.95 8.71 14.51
C ILE A 51 10.05 7.70 14.14
N VAL A 52 11.13 7.61 14.92
CA VAL A 52 12.24 6.70 14.65
C VAL A 52 11.82 5.26 14.89
N GLY A 53 11.21 4.99 16.04
CA GLY A 53 10.68 3.65 16.36
C GLY A 53 9.55 3.23 15.44
N GLY A 54 8.63 4.15 15.14
CA GLY A 54 7.52 3.91 14.20
C GLY A 54 8.00 3.61 12.78
N PHE A 55 8.94 4.38 12.22
CA PHE A 55 9.49 4.05 10.91
C PHE A 55 10.30 2.76 10.92
N ALA A 56 11.06 2.47 11.97
CA ALA A 56 11.83 1.23 12.05
C ALA A 56 10.92 0.00 11.90
N ILE A 57 9.82 -0.07 12.66
CA ILE A 57 8.87 -1.18 12.54
C ILE A 57 8.14 -1.18 11.19
N MET A 58 7.66 -0.02 10.72
CA MET A 58 6.94 0.09 9.45
C MET A 58 7.81 -0.32 8.26
N PHE A 59 9.09 0.07 8.22
CA PHE A 59 10.02 -0.32 7.16
C PHE A 59 10.33 -1.81 7.21
N ILE A 60 10.66 -2.36 8.37
CA ILE A 60 11.12 -3.76 8.47
C ILE A 60 9.96 -4.73 8.17
N ILE A 61 8.78 -4.50 8.74
CA ILE A 61 7.57 -5.29 8.49
C ILE A 61 7.10 -5.08 7.04
N GLY A 62 7.02 -3.83 6.59
CA GLY A 62 6.62 -3.50 5.21
C GLY A 62 7.55 -4.12 4.16
N ALA A 63 8.84 -4.19 4.43
CA ALA A 63 9.84 -4.75 3.52
C ALA A 63 9.62 -6.26 3.27
N VAL A 64 9.48 -7.08 4.32
CA VAL A 64 9.29 -8.53 4.16
C VAL A 64 7.93 -8.87 3.56
N PHE A 65 6.85 -8.30 4.08
CA PHE A 65 5.50 -8.62 3.59
C PHE A 65 5.23 -8.00 2.22
N GLY A 66 5.87 -6.88 1.90
CA GLY A 66 5.88 -6.35 0.54
C GLY A 66 6.54 -7.30 -0.45
N GLU A 67 7.71 -7.85 -0.10
CA GLU A 67 8.41 -8.80 -0.96
C GLU A 67 7.63 -10.10 -1.15
N ILE A 68 7.00 -10.61 -0.08
CA ILE A 68 6.09 -11.76 -0.14
C ILE A 68 4.89 -11.46 -1.06
N GLY A 69 4.24 -10.31 -0.87
CA GLY A 69 3.07 -9.90 -1.65
C GLY A 69 3.36 -9.76 -3.14
N LYS A 70 4.57 -9.32 -3.52
CA LYS A 70 5.01 -9.25 -4.93
C LYS A 70 5.26 -10.62 -5.56
N ARG A 71 5.72 -11.59 -4.76
CA ARG A 71 6.14 -12.92 -5.25
C ARG A 71 5.00 -13.92 -5.36
N LEU A 72 3.89 -13.70 -4.64
CA LEU A 72 2.70 -14.53 -4.75
C LEU A 72 1.94 -14.24 -6.05
N PRO A 73 1.89 -15.16 -7.03
CA PRO A 73 1.40 -14.85 -8.39
C PRO A 73 -0.05 -14.38 -8.44
N ILE A 74 -0.94 -15.06 -7.72
CA ILE A 74 -2.37 -14.72 -7.67
C ILE A 74 -2.57 -13.37 -6.97
N PHE A 75 -1.88 -13.18 -5.84
CA PHE A 75 -2.01 -11.98 -5.01
C PHE A 75 -1.50 -10.72 -5.73
N ASN A 76 -0.37 -10.85 -6.41
CA ASN A 76 0.23 -9.75 -7.18
C ASN A 76 -0.61 -9.38 -8.41
N LYS A 77 -1.17 -10.37 -9.12
CA LYS A 77 -1.89 -10.11 -10.38
C LYS A 77 -3.34 -9.66 -10.20
N TYR A 78 -4.04 -10.14 -9.16
CA TYR A 78 -5.50 -9.95 -9.05
C TYR A 78 -5.96 -9.15 -7.84
N ILE A 79 -5.13 -9.05 -6.78
CA ILE A 79 -5.56 -8.43 -5.52
C ILE A 79 -4.91 -7.06 -5.33
N GLY A 80 -3.60 -6.97 -5.56
CA GLY A 80 -2.87 -5.70 -5.49
C GLY A 80 -1.44 -5.81 -4.94
N GLY A 81 -0.92 -7.03 -4.75
CA GLY A 81 0.50 -7.27 -4.50
C GLY A 81 1.02 -6.71 -3.18
N ALA A 82 2.22 -6.10 -3.21
CA ALA A 82 2.94 -5.63 -2.02
C ALA A 82 2.06 -4.80 -1.05
N PRO A 83 1.43 -3.68 -1.47
CA PRO A 83 0.69 -2.82 -0.55
C PRO A 83 -0.48 -3.54 0.13
N VAL A 84 -1.16 -4.43 -0.61
CA VAL A 84 -2.31 -5.16 -0.07
C VAL A 84 -1.87 -6.16 0.99
N MET A 85 -0.76 -6.86 0.75
CA MET A 85 -0.22 -7.84 1.70
C MET A 85 0.20 -7.15 3.00
N ILE A 86 0.90 -6.01 2.89
CA ILE A 86 1.38 -5.26 4.06
C ILE A 86 0.22 -4.84 4.95
N PHE A 87 -0.86 -4.26 4.40
CA PHE A 87 -1.97 -3.81 5.23
C PHE A 87 -2.72 -4.98 5.87
N LEU A 88 -2.95 -6.08 5.14
CA LEU A 88 -3.68 -7.23 5.69
C LEU A 88 -2.92 -7.89 6.83
N VAL A 89 -1.60 -8.04 6.67
CA VAL A 89 -0.77 -8.63 7.71
C VAL A 89 -0.67 -7.70 8.92
N ALA A 90 -0.51 -6.39 8.72
CA ALA A 90 -0.49 -5.44 9.83
C ALA A 90 -1.82 -5.46 10.61
N ALA A 91 -2.95 -5.48 9.91
CA ALA A 91 -4.27 -5.60 10.54
C ALA A 91 -4.41 -6.93 11.30
N TYR A 92 -3.93 -8.04 10.72
CA TYR A 92 -3.91 -9.33 11.39
C TYR A 92 -3.01 -9.34 12.63
N PHE A 93 -1.87 -8.66 12.60
CA PHE A 93 -0.96 -8.55 13.75
C PHE A 93 -1.61 -7.82 14.92
N VAL A 94 -2.41 -6.78 14.64
CA VAL A 94 -3.23 -6.12 15.67
C VAL A 94 -4.32 -7.07 16.17
N TYR A 95 -5.08 -7.69 15.27
CA TYR A 95 -6.20 -8.58 15.62
C TYR A 95 -5.77 -9.79 16.47
N ALA A 96 -4.65 -10.43 16.09
CA ALA A 96 -4.12 -11.61 16.77
C ALA A 96 -3.31 -11.27 18.03
N GLY A 97 -3.16 -10.00 18.38
CA GLY A 97 -2.34 -9.56 19.52
C GLY A 97 -0.84 -9.84 19.36
N ILE A 98 -0.36 -9.90 18.11
CA ILE A 98 1.06 -10.09 17.79
C ILE A 98 1.82 -8.78 18.06
N PHE A 99 1.25 -7.63 17.74
CA PHE A 99 1.86 -6.35 18.13
C PHE A 99 1.67 -6.07 19.62
N THR A 100 2.73 -5.58 20.25
CA THR A 100 2.68 -4.99 21.59
C THR A 100 1.98 -3.63 21.54
N GLN A 101 1.53 -3.15 22.70
CA GLN A 101 0.90 -1.83 22.80
C GLN A 101 1.84 -0.69 22.36
N LYS A 102 3.15 -0.79 22.67
CA LYS A 102 4.14 0.21 22.24
C LYS A 102 4.30 0.24 20.72
N GLU A 103 4.22 -0.91 20.06
CA GLU A 103 4.33 -0.98 18.60
C GLU A 103 3.12 -0.35 17.92
N ILE A 104 1.92 -0.62 18.42
CA ILE A 104 0.68 0.02 17.94
C ILE A 104 0.74 1.54 18.18
N GLU A 105 1.17 1.95 19.37
CA GLU A 105 1.31 3.37 19.72
C GLU A 105 2.34 4.08 18.84
N ALA A 106 3.50 3.46 18.58
CA ALA A 106 4.53 4.01 17.69
C ALA A 106 4.00 4.23 16.28
N ILE A 107 3.28 3.25 15.72
CA ILE A 107 2.68 3.35 14.39
C ILE A 107 1.60 4.45 14.37
N THR A 108 0.72 4.45 15.37
CA THR A 108 -0.37 5.44 15.49
C THR A 108 0.19 6.86 15.65
N ASN A 109 1.25 7.02 16.43
CA ASN A 109 1.91 8.31 16.64
C ASN A 109 2.56 8.84 15.35
N VAL A 110 3.06 7.96 14.48
CA VAL A 110 3.56 8.37 13.16
C VAL A 110 2.39 8.78 12.26
N MET A 111 1.39 7.93 12.11
CA MET A 111 0.31 8.12 11.14
C MET A 111 -0.56 9.33 11.49
N ASP A 112 -1.01 9.42 12.74
CA ASP A 112 -2.06 10.36 13.16
C ASP A 112 -1.47 11.53 13.94
N LYS A 113 -0.73 11.26 15.02
CA LYS A 113 -0.22 12.32 15.92
C LYS A 113 0.81 13.23 15.25
N SER A 114 1.73 12.63 14.49
CA SER A 114 2.74 13.34 13.69
C SER A 114 2.21 13.75 12.32
N ASN A 115 0.98 13.34 11.99
CA ASN A 115 0.28 13.72 10.77
C ASN A 115 0.99 13.29 9.49
N PHE A 116 1.72 12.18 9.54
CA PHE A 116 2.45 11.65 8.39
C PHE A 116 1.51 11.24 7.27
N LEU A 117 0.29 10.78 7.57
CA LEU A 117 -0.73 10.47 6.58
C LEU A 117 -1.07 11.68 5.70
N ASN A 118 -1.35 12.84 6.32
CA ASN A 118 -1.67 14.04 5.57
C ASN A 118 -0.44 14.59 4.83
N LEU A 119 0.75 14.49 5.40
CA LEU A 119 1.98 14.81 4.68
C LEU A 119 2.14 13.95 3.42
N PHE A 120 1.91 12.64 3.54
CA PHE A 120 1.98 11.70 2.42
C PHE A 120 0.95 12.04 1.33
N ILE A 121 -0.31 12.30 1.72
CA ILE A 121 -1.38 12.72 0.79
C ILE A 121 -1.00 14.04 0.09
N ALA A 122 -0.51 15.04 0.84
CA ALA A 122 -0.11 16.33 0.29
C ALA A 122 1.03 16.21 -0.74
N VAL A 123 2.05 15.39 -0.43
CA VAL A 123 3.17 15.12 -1.35
C VAL A 123 2.69 14.38 -2.60
N LEU A 124 1.82 13.37 -2.47
CA LEU A 124 1.26 12.65 -3.61
C LEU A 124 0.46 13.54 -4.55
N ILE A 125 -0.46 14.35 -4.01
CA ILE A 125 -1.29 15.27 -4.81
C ILE A 125 -0.39 16.29 -5.52
N THR A 126 0.51 16.92 -4.78
CA THR A 126 1.42 17.94 -5.32
C THR A 126 2.32 17.36 -6.41
N GLY A 127 2.94 16.20 -6.16
CA GLY A 127 3.81 15.52 -7.13
C GLY A 127 3.06 15.07 -8.38
N ALA A 128 1.85 14.50 -8.23
CA ALA A 128 1.04 14.07 -9.35
C ALA A 128 0.66 15.24 -10.27
N ILE A 129 0.24 16.38 -9.71
CA ILE A 129 -0.14 17.56 -10.51
C ILE A 129 1.08 18.20 -11.19
N LEU A 130 2.18 18.40 -10.46
CA LEU A 130 3.39 19.03 -11.00
C LEU A 130 4.10 18.18 -12.06
N SER A 131 3.92 16.85 -12.03
CA SER A 131 4.49 15.96 -13.05
C SER A 131 3.85 16.10 -14.44
N VAL A 132 2.66 16.72 -14.54
CA VAL A 132 1.93 16.88 -15.80
C VAL A 132 2.42 18.12 -16.54
N ASN A 133 2.74 17.96 -17.83
CA ASN A 133 3.13 19.08 -18.68
C ASN A 133 2.03 20.15 -18.72
N ARG A 134 2.37 21.41 -18.42
CA ARG A 134 1.44 22.55 -18.43
C ARG A 134 0.56 22.64 -19.69
N LYS A 135 1.13 22.40 -20.88
CA LYS A 135 0.37 22.43 -22.15
C LYS A 135 -0.65 21.31 -22.23
N LEU A 136 -0.28 20.11 -21.76
CA LEU A 136 -1.20 18.98 -21.70
C LEU A 136 -2.28 19.24 -20.66
N LEU A 137 -1.94 19.74 -19.47
CA LEU A 137 -2.91 20.07 -18.42
C LEU A 137 -3.98 21.04 -18.93
N LEU A 138 -3.57 22.14 -19.58
CA LEU A 138 -4.51 23.11 -20.16
C LEU A 138 -5.36 22.50 -21.29
N LYS A 139 -4.79 21.62 -22.12
CA LYS A 139 -5.53 20.92 -23.18
C LYS A 139 -6.50 19.87 -22.63
N SER A 140 -6.13 19.20 -21.55
CA SER A 140 -6.94 18.19 -20.86
C SER A 140 -8.20 18.80 -20.26
N LEU A 141 -8.17 20.07 -19.83
CA LEU A 141 -9.35 20.78 -19.33
C LEU A 141 -10.50 20.82 -20.36
N LEU A 142 -10.19 20.93 -21.66
CA LEU A 142 -11.20 21.16 -22.71
C LEU A 142 -11.83 19.87 -23.26
N GLY A 143 -11.22 18.70 -23.05
CA GLY A 143 -11.75 17.44 -23.61
C GLY A 143 -11.63 16.25 -22.68
N TYR A 144 -10.47 16.07 -22.06
CA TYR A 144 -10.21 14.93 -21.20
C TYR A 144 -11.03 14.98 -19.91
N ILE A 145 -11.12 16.15 -19.26
CA ILE A 145 -11.91 16.33 -18.04
C ILE A 145 -13.42 16.10 -18.28
N PRO A 146 -14.05 16.72 -19.30
CA PRO A 146 -15.44 16.40 -19.64
C PRO A 146 -15.67 14.90 -19.86
N THR A 147 -14.73 14.21 -20.51
CA THR A 147 -14.83 12.77 -20.76
C THR A 147 -14.77 11.97 -19.45
N ILE A 148 -13.88 12.31 -18.52
CA ILE A 148 -13.81 11.69 -17.19
C ILE A 148 -15.12 11.92 -16.43
N LEU A 149 -15.63 13.15 -16.42
CA LEU A 149 -16.88 13.49 -15.73
C LEU A 149 -18.06 12.70 -16.28
N MET A 150 -18.14 12.51 -17.61
CA MET A 150 -19.16 11.66 -18.22
C MET A 150 -19.01 10.19 -17.82
N GLY A 151 -17.77 9.70 -17.67
CA GLY A 151 -17.51 8.36 -17.14
C GLY A 151 -17.98 8.19 -15.70
N ILE A 152 -17.69 9.17 -14.83
CA ILE A 152 -18.15 9.18 -13.43
C ILE A 152 -19.68 9.25 -13.37
N LEU A 153 -20.31 10.09 -14.20
CA LEU A 153 -21.76 10.19 -14.28
C LEU A 153 -22.39 8.85 -14.72
N GLY A 154 -21.81 8.21 -15.74
CA GLY A 154 -22.24 6.88 -16.18
C GLY A 154 -22.12 5.85 -15.06
N ALA A 155 -20.96 5.74 -14.41
CA ALA A 155 -20.75 4.82 -13.28
C ALA A 155 -21.73 5.09 -12.13
N SER A 156 -22.03 6.36 -11.84
CA SER A 156 -23.01 6.76 -10.82
C SER A 156 -24.42 6.33 -11.19
N ILE A 157 -24.87 6.58 -12.42
CA ILE A 157 -26.22 6.18 -12.88
C ILE A 157 -26.38 4.66 -12.81
N PHE A 158 -25.44 3.90 -13.37
CA PHE A 158 -25.51 2.44 -13.36
C PHE A 158 -25.41 1.88 -11.93
N GLY A 159 -24.53 2.44 -11.10
CA GLY A 159 -24.40 2.05 -9.69
C GLY A 159 -25.68 2.30 -8.88
N ILE A 160 -26.32 3.45 -9.09
CA ILE A 160 -27.59 3.79 -8.42
C ILE A 160 -28.71 2.88 -8.90
N LEU A 161 -28.85 2.68 -10.22
CA LEU A 161 -29.89 1.83 -10.78
C LEU A 161 -29.80 0.40 -10.23
N ILE A 162 -28.61 -0.20 -10.24
CA ILE A 162 -28.44 -1.55 -9.71
C ILE A 162 -28.63 -1.56 -8.18
N GLY A 163 -28.14 -0.55 -7.46
CA GLY A 163 -28.32 -0.42 -6.02
C GLY A 163 -29.78 -0.39 -5.60
N LEU A 164 -30.62 0.36 -6.33
CA LEU A 164 -32.07 0.41 -6.12
C LEU A 164 -32.72 -0.95 -6.37
N CYS A 165 -32.29 -1.71 -7.37
CA CYS A 165 -32.78 -3.08 -7.58
C CYS A 165 -32.48 -4.02 -6.40
N PHE A 166 -31.40 -3.76 -5.65
CA PHE A 166 -31.03 -4.51 -4.45
C PHE A 166 -31.51 -3.86 -3.13
N GLY A 167 -32.28 -2.76 -3.20
CA GLY A 167 -32.75 -2.03 -2.01
C GLY A 167 -31.65 -1.32 -1.22
N ILE A 168 -30.52 -0.99 -1.85
CA ILE A 168 -29.41 -0.26 -1.24
C ILE A 168 -29.63 1.25 -1.45
N SER A 169 -29.42 2.04 -0.41
CA SER A 169 -29.59 3.49 -0.45
C SER A 169 -28.55 4.18 -1.35
N VAL A 170 -28.95 5.29 -1.97
CA VAL A 170 -28.14 6.04 -2.93
C VAL A 170 -26.84 6.57 -2.30
N ASP A 171 -26.91 7.07 -1.07
CA ASP A 171 -25.75 7.55 -0.31
C ASP A 171 -24.71 6.44 -0.12
N ARG A 172 -25.16 5.23 0.22
CA ARG A 172 -24.28 4.07 0.41
C ARG A 172 -23.64 3.64 -0.89
N ILE A 173 -24.40 3.59 -1.98
CA ILE A 173 -23.87 3.30 -3.33
C ILE A 173 -22.79 4.31 -3.72
N MET A 174 -23.04 5.61 -3.51
CA MET A 174 -22.07 6.63 -3.89
C MET A 174 -20.81 6.56 -3.02
N MET A 175 -20.97 6.52 -1.70
CA MET A 175 -19.84 6.63 -0.75
C MET A 175 -18.99 5.37 -0.67
N LEU A 176 -19.59 4.17 -0.74
CA LEU A 176 -18.88 2.90 -0.50
C LEU A 176 -18.60 2.10 -1.78
N TYR A 177 -19.17 2.49 -2.93
CA TYR A 177 -18.95 1.77 -4.20
C TYR A 177 -18.44 2.72 -5.28
N VAL A 178 -19.24 3.67 -5.74
CA VAL A 178 -18.91 4.48 -6.93
C VAL A 178 -17.66 5.33 -6.70
N LEU A 179 -17.60 6.12 -5.62
CA LEU A 179 -16.47 7.01 -5.35
C LEU A 179 -15.16 6.24 -5.08
N PRO A 180 -15.14 5.15 -4.29
CA PRO A 180 -13.94 4.33 -4.14
C PRO A 180 -13.48 3.65 -5.44
N ILE A 181 -14.40 3.13 -6.27
CA ILE A 181 -14.07 2.46 -7.55
C ILE A 181 -13.51 3.46 -8.56
N MET A 182 -14.09 4.66 -8.66
CA MET A 182 -13.66 5.71 -9.59
C MET A 182 -12.52 6.58 -9.05
N GLY A 183 -12.11 6.38 -7.80
CA GLY A 183 -11.05 7.12 -7.14
C GLY A 183 -9.64 6.70 -7.56
N GLY A 184 -8.62 7.36 -6.99
CA GLY A 184 -7.20 7.15 -7.29
C GLY A 184 -6.57 5.87 -6.73
N GLY A 185 -7.30 4.76 -6.65
CA GLY A 185 -6.82 3.50 -6.06
C GLY A 185 -6.63 3.59 -4.53
N ASN A 186 -5.71 2.80 -3.96
CA ASN A 186 -5.57 2.71 -2.50
C ASN A 186 -5.00 4.00 -1.86
N GLY A 187 -3.72 4.31 -2.10
CA GLY A 187 -3.01 5.40 -1.41
C GLY A 187 -3.38 6.81 -1.84
N ALA A 188 -4.01 6.98 -3.01
CA ALA A 188 -4.44 8.28 -3.54
C ALA A 188 -5.97 8.39 -3.72
N GLY A 189 -6.72 7.37 -3.30
CA GLY A 189 -8.18 7.32 -3.41
C GLY A 189 -8.82 6.90 -2.10
N ALA A 190 -8.82 5.59 -1.80
CA ALA A 190 -9.49 5.02 -0.64
C ALA A 190 -9.04 5.67 0.69
N VAL A 191 -7.74 5.89 0.86
CA VAL A 191 -7.17 6.48 2.08
C VAL A 191 -7.60 7.95 2.29
N PRO A 192 -7.46 8.87 1.31
CA PRO A 192 -8.05 10.21 1.43
C PRO A 192 -9.58 10.20 1.56
N LEU A 193 -10.28 9.29 0.87
CA LEU A 193 -11.74 9.21 0.92
C LEU A 193 -12.23 8.78 2.31
N SER A 194 -11.51 7.89 3.01
CA SER A 194 -11.86 7.53 4.40
C SER A 194 -11.71 8.70 5.35
N GLU A 195 -10.71 9.58 5.15
CA GLU A 195 -10.56 10.81 5.95
C GLU A 195 -11.69 11.82 5.69
N ILE A 196 -12.07 11.99 4.43
CA ILE A 196 -13.21 12.85 4.07
C ILE A 196 -14.51 12.28 4.67
N TYR A 197 -14.70 10.96 4.60
CA TYR A 197 -15.87 10.31 5.18
C TYR A 197 -15.91 10.49 6.70
N HIS A 198 -14.79 10.30 7.40
CA HIS A 198 -14.70 10.47 8.84
C HIS A 198 -14.95 11.90 9.28
N SER A 199 -14.32 12.87 8.62
CA SER A 199 -14.49 14.30 8.96
C SER A 199 -15.91 14.82 8.74
N VAL A 200 -16.66 14.28 7.77
CA VAL A 200 -18.03 14.72 7.46
C VAL A 200 -19.08 13.95 8.26
N THR A 201 -18.89 12.65 8.46
CA THR A 201 -19.93 11.76 9.06
C THR A 201 -19.66 11.39 10.51
N GLY A 202 -18.43 11.58 11.00
CA GLY A 202 -17.97 11.09 12.31
C GLY A 202 -17.79 9.57 12.39
N ARG A 203 -17.87 8.85 11.26
CA ARG A 203 -17.76 7.37 11.20
C ARG A 203 -16.55 6.94 10.37
N PHE A 204 -16.06 5.72 10.56
CA PHE A 204 -15.05 5.14 9.67
C PHE A 204 -15.75 4.39 8.53
N ALA A 205 -15.30 4.61 7.29
CA ALA A 205 -15.85 4.01 6.06
C ALA A 205 -15.43 2.55 5.88
#